data_AF-A0A101QMC7-F1
#
_entry.id   AF-A0A101QMC7-F1
#
_cell.length_a   1.000
_cell.length_b   1.000
_cell.length_c   1.000
_cell.angle_alpha   90.00
_cell.angle_beta   90.00
_cell.angle_gamma   90.00
#
_symmetry.space_group_name_H-M   'P 1'
#
loop_
_entity.id
_entity.type
_entity.pdbx_description
1 polymer ?
#
loop_
_entity_poly.entity_id
_entity_poly.type
_entity_poly.pdbx_seq_one_letter_code
_entity_poly.pdbx_strand_id
1 'polypeptide(L)'
;MTQFEMPAVDAVAGAAREILDTIKSDREFPAFRAASLEYSEDWQCFTGFPVVERWNLEADSAPLFEEGLRALALKAAVWGATGDDQAAEIPIAVPVDEMTHAMLAQSQLLARIAARSGVSIIHQTDQEHTDYRAGGYTHDCYRAAWGEPPARYWLDHEEVVRRRDVLAGLYQSIGMGRSGREHGITFAPAAA
;
A
#
# COMPACT_ATOMS: atom_id res chain seq x y z
N MET A 1 6.22 10.84 -24.03
CA MET A 1 6.17 9.83 -22.96
C MET A 1 6.93 8.63 -23.46
N THR A 2 8.04 8.29 -22.82
CA THR A 2 8.80 7.08 -23.17
C THR A 2 7.91 5.90 -22.83
N GLN A 3 7.55 5.09 -23.82
CA GLN A 3 6.76 3.88 -23.59
C GLN A 3 7.75 2.82 -23.07
N PHE A 4 7.75 2.55 -21.77
CA PHE A 4 8.56 1.51 -21.19
C PHE A 4 7.94 0.15 -21.54
N GLU A 5 8.77 -0.78 -22.02
CA GLU A 5 8.37 -2.17 -22.19
C GLU A 5 8.38 -2.82 -20.80
N MET A 6 7.19 -3.19 -20.32
CA MET A 6 7.06 -3.82 -19.01
C MET A 6 7.68 -5.22 -19.04
N PRO A 7 8.37 -5.66 -17.97
CA PRO A 7 8.87 -7.02 -17.86
C PRO A 7 7.78 -8.08 -18.03
N ALA A 8 8.17 -9.31 -18.37
CA ALA A 8 7.21 -10.41 -18.49
C ALA A 8 6.57 -10.74 -17.13
N VAL A 9 5.25 -10.94 -17.14
CA VAL A 9 4.43 -11.25 -15.95
C VAL A 9 5.00 -12.42 -15.13
N ASP A 10 5.32 -13.54 -15.77
CA ASP A 10 5.84 -14.72 -15.08
C ASP A 10 7.22 -14.50 -14.43
N ALA A 11 8.06 -13.67 -15.06
CA ALA A 11 9.37 -13.33 -14.52
C ALA A 11 9.24 -12.45 -13.26
N VAL A 12 8.36 -11.44 -13.30
CA VAL A 12 8.08 -10.59 -12.13
C VAL A 12 7.42 -11.40 -11.02
N ALA A 13 6.48 -12.28 -11.35
CA ALA A 13 5.82 -13.14 -10.37
C ALA A 13 6.81 -14.09 -9.67
N GLY A 14 7.75 -14.68 -10.43
CA GLY A 14 8.83 -15.49 -9.88
C GLY A 14 9.71 -14.71 -8.90
N ALA A 15 10.25 -13.58 -9.35
CA ALA A 15 11.11 -12.73 -8.55
C ALA A 15 10.40 -12.18 -7.30
N ALA A 16 9.14 -11.76 -7.42
CA ALA A 16 8.38 -11.22 -6.30
C ALA A 16 8.14 -12.26 -5.19
N ARG A 17 7.92 -13.54 -5.54
CA ARG A 17 7.85 -14.63 -4.54
C ARG A 17 9.17 -14.78 -3.79
N GLU A 18 10.29 -14.84 -4.51
CA GLU A 18 11.62 -14.98 -3.91
C GLU A 18 11.94 -13.80 -2.99
N ILE A 19 11.69 -12.57 -3.46
CA ILE A 19 11.87 -11.34 -2.66
C ILE A 19 11.04 -11.39 -1.37
N LEU A 20 9.76 -11.76 -1.49
CA LEU A 20 8.87 -11.87 -0.34
C LEU A 20 9.39 -12.90 0.68
N ASP A 21 9.79 -14.08 0.22
CA ASP A 21 10.31 -15.14 1.07
C ASP A 21 11.62 -14.73 1.76
N THR A 22 12.52 -14.04 1.04
CA THR A 22 13.76 -13.50 1.60
C THR A 22 13.48 -12.47 2.68
N ILE A 23 12.60 -11.50 2.42
CA ILE A 23 12.21 -10.47 3.41
C ILE A 23 11.61 -11.11 4.66
N LYS A 24 10.68 -12.07 4.49
CA LYS A 24 10.01 -12.73 5.63
C LYS A 24 10.94 -13.62 6.44
N SER A 25 12.04 -14.08 5.84
CA SER A 25 13.06 -14.91 6.51
C SER A 25 14.11 -14.07 7.26
N ASP A 26 14.11 -12.75 7.10
CA ASP A 26 15.05 -11.88 7.78
C ASP A 26 14.78 -11.84 9.30
N ARG A 27 15.85 -11.85 10.09
CA ARG A 27 15.80 -11.85 11.56
C ARG A 27 15.08 -10.64 12.17
N GLU A 28 15.04 -9.50 11.48
CA GLU A 28 14.35 -8.28 11.92
C GLU A 28 12.90 -8.21 11.42
N PHE A 29 12.46 -9.14 10.56
CA PHE A 29 11.10 -9.17 10.04
C PHE A 29 10.01 -9.17 11.14
N PRO A 30 10.13 -9.95 12.24
CA PRO A 30 9.14 -9.90 13.31
C PRO A 30 8.99 -8.51 13.95
N ALA A 31 10.11 -7.80 14.15
CA ALA A 31 10.11 -6.44 14.70
C ALA A 31 9.52 -5.44 13.69
N PHE A 32 9.85 -5.57 12.41
CA PHE A 32 9.27 -4.76 11.33
C PHE A 32 7.76 -4.96 11.23
N ARG A 33 7.28 -6.21 11.26
CA ARG A 33 5.85 -6.53 11.23
C ARG A 33 5.13 -5.95 12.45
N ALA A 34 5.68 -6.12 13.65
CA ALA A 34 5.10 -5.57 14.86
C ALA A 34 4.99 -4.04 14.77
N ALA A 35 6.07 -3.36 14.39
CA ALA A 35 6.07 -1.90 14.28
C ALA A 35 5.13 -1.37 13.18
N SER A 36 5.01 -2.07 12.04
CA SER A 36 4.09 -1.67 10.97
C SER A 36 2.62 -1.86 11.33
N LEU A 37 2.32 -2.81 12.23
CA LEU A 37 0.98 -3.07 12.76
C LEU A 37 0.66 -2.26 14.01
N GLU A 38 1.67 -1.60 14.60
CA GLU A 38 1.51 -0.64 15.68
C GLU A 38 0.94 0.66 15.11
N TYR A 39 -0.35 0.61 14.78
CA TYR A 39 -1.14 1.74 14.32
C TYR A 39 -2.29 1.88 15.30
N SER A 40 -2.15 2.74 16.29
CA SER A 40 -3.15 2.85 17.37
C SER A 40 -3.83 4.21 17.42
N GLU A 41 -3.14 5.34 17.22
CA GLU A 41 -3.76 6.65 17.47
C GLU A 41 -3.42 7.77 16.47
N ASP A 42 -2.30 7.70 15.73
CA ASP A 42 -1.74 8.92 15.11
C ASP A 42 -1.86 9.05 13.57
N TRP A 43 -2.14 7.97 12.82
CA TRP A 43 -1.83 7.94 11.36
C TRP A 43 -2.96 7.48 10.43
N GLN A 44 -4.23 7.69 10.77
CA GLN A 44 -5.31 7.28 9.87
C GLN A 44 -5.57 8.28 8.73
N CYS A 45 -5.31 7.86 7.50
CA CYS A 45 -5.75 8.55 6.30
C CYS A 45 -7.26 8.36 6.10
N PHE A 46 -7.99 9.47 5.94
CA PHE A 46 -9.44 9.48 5.71
C PHE A 46 -9.84 8.93 4.32
N THR A 47 -8.88 8.76 3.41
CA THR A 47 -9.14 8.31 2.02
C THR A 47 -8.40 7.03 1.62
N GLY A 48 -7.63 6.46 2.54
CA GLY A 48 -6.86 5.23 2.40
C GLY A 48 -7.69 4.04 2.88
N PHE A 49 -7.41 3.55 4.08
CA PHE A 49 -8.13 2.41 4.67
C PHE A 49 -9.65 2.53 4.77
N PRO A 50 -10.26 3.71 5.06
CA PRO A 50 -11.72 3.82 5.20
C PRO A 50 -12.52 3.45 3.94
N VAL A 51 -11.88 3.33 2.77
CA VAL A 51 -12.55 2.82 1.56
C VAL A 51 -12.81 1.31 1.62
N VAL A 52 -12.22 0.59 2.57
CA VAL A 52 -12.54 -0.82 2.85
C VAL A 52 -13.92 -0.90 3.50
N GLU A 53 -14.81 -1.72 2.94
CA GLU A 53 -16.17 -1.87 3.47
C GLU A 53 -16.15 -2.38 4.92
N ARG A 54 -16.85 -1.69 5.83
CA ARG A 54 -16.83 -2.01 7.27
C ARG A 54 -15.38 -2.13 7.78
N TRP A 55 -14.54 -1.18 7.39
CA TRP A 55 -13.16 -1.07 7.84
C TRP A 55 -13.07 -1.25 9.36
N ASN A 56 -12.20 -2.16 9.79
CA ASN A 56 -11.88 -2.37 11.19
C ASN A 56 -10.38 -2.57 11.33
N LEU A 57 -9.71 -1.63 12.03
CA LEU A 57 -8.26 -1.61 12.16
C LEU A 57 -7.68 -2.91 12.73
N GLU A 58 -8.28 -3.44 13.80
CA GLU A 58 -7.81 -4.66 14.45
C GLU A 58 -7.92 -5.89 13.52
N ALA A 59 -9.05 -6.02 12.82
CA ALA A 59 -9.32 -7.17 11.98
C ALA A 59 -8.63 -7.11 10.60
N ASP A 60 -8.44 -5.92 10.05
CA ASP A 60 -7.98 -5.74 8.68
C ASP A 60 -6.47 -5.39 8.56
N SER A 61 -5.82 -4.92 9.62
CA SER A 61 -4.40 -4.52 9.57
C SER A 61 -3.46 -5.68 9.21
N ALA A 62 -3.61 -6.84 9.85
CA ALA A 62 -2.77 -8.01 9.59
C ALA A 62 -2.92 -8.56 8.15
N PRO A 63 -4.13 -8.75 7.60
CA PRO A 63 -4.30 -9.09 6.19
C PRO A 63 -3.72 -8.02 5.25
N LEU A 64 -3.97 -6.74 5.50
CA LEU A 64 -3.42 -5.67 4.67
C LEU A 64 -1.90 -5.63 4.70
N PHE A 65 -1.27 -5.91 5.84
CA PHE A 65 0.18 -6.01 5.93
C PHE A 65 0.73 -7.07 4.97
N GLU A 66 0.08 -8.24 4.86
CA GLU A 66 0.49 -9.25 3.89
C GLU A 66 0.34 -8.75 2.44
N GLU A 67 -0.73 -8.02 2.13
CA GLU A 67 -0.96 -7.46 0.80
C GLU A 67 0.02 -6.31 0.46
N GLY A 68 0.31 -5.43 1.41
CA GLY A 68 1.28 -4.34 1.24
C GLY A 68 2.69 -4.89 1.00
N LEU A 69 3.06 -5.97 1.70
CA LEU A 69 4.36 -6.61 1.50
C LEU A 69 4.46 -7.28 0.12
N ARG A 70 3.37 -7.92 -0.34
CA ARG A 70 3.27 -8.45 -1.72
C ARG A 70 3.41 -7.34 -2.76
N ALA A 71 2.76 -6.20 -2.55
CA ALA A 71 2.86 -5.04 -3.44
C ALA A 71 4.29 -4.49 -3.50
N LEU A 72 4.96 -4.31 -2.36
CA LEU A 72 6.37 -3.90 -2.33
C LEU A 72 7.29 -4.91 -3.02
N ALA A 73 7.04 -6.21 -2.85
CA ALA A 73 7.81 -7.25 -3.54
C ALA A 73 7.62 -7.21 -5.07
N LEU A 74 6.41 -6.94 -5.55
CA LEU A 74 6.14 -6.74 -6.98
C LEU A 74 6.86 -5.49 -7.53
N LYS A 75 6.77 -4.34 -6.84
CA LYS A 75 7.49 -3.12 -7.24
C LYS A 75 9.00 -3.36 -7.28
N ALA A 76 9.55 -4.01 -6.25
CA ALA A 76 10.97 -4.37 -6.19
C ALA A 76 11.39 -5.34 -7.31
N ALA A 77 10.55 -6.29 -7.68
CA ALA A 77 10.81 -7.21 -8.80
C ALA A 77 10.83 -6.48 -10.14
N VAL A 78 9.90 -5.54 -10.37
CA VAL A 78 9.91 -4.71 -11.59
C VAL A 78 11.16 -3.84 -11.62
N TRP A 79 11.49 -3.18 -10.52
CA TRP A 79 12.73 -2.40 -10.42
C TRP A 79 13.97 -3.26 -10.68
N GLY A 80 14.04 -4.47 -10.13
CA GLY A 80 15.17 -5.39 -10.37
C GLY A 80 15.31 -5.78 -11.85
N ALA A 81 14.22 -5.82 -12.60
CA ALA A 81 14.21 -6.14 -14.02
C ALA A 81 14.49 -4.92 -14.93
N THR A 82 14.14 -3.71 -14.51
CA THR A 82 14.22 -2.50 -15.35
C THR A 82 15.32 -1.53 -14.93
N GLY A 83 15.65 -1.47 -13.64
CA GLY A 83 16.47 -0.43 -13.02
C GLY A 83 15.82 0.96 -13.04
N ASP A 84 14.50 1.03 -13.24
CA ASP A 84 13.77 2.27 -13.49
C ASP A 84 12.64 2.47 -12.46
N ASP A 85 12.66 3.62 -11.77
CA ASP A 85 11.73 3.95 -10.70
C ASP A 85 10.31 4.18 -11.24
N GLN A 86 10.15 4.81 -12.41
CA GLN A 86 8.84 5.07 -13.02
C GLN A 86 8.15 3.77 -13.43
N ALA A 87 8.89 2.82 -14.00
CA ALA A 87 8.37 1.51 -14.34
C ALA A 87 8.03 0.69 -13.10
N ALA A 88 8.82 0.81 -12.03
CA ALA A 88 8.62 0.10 -10.77
C ALA A 88 7.40 0.60 -9.98
N GLU A 89 6.98 1.84 -10.19
CA GLU A 89 5.74 2.42 -9.65
C GLU A 89 4.47 1.87 -10.30
N ILE A 90 4.37 0.54 -10.40
CA ILE A 90 3.18 -0.11 -10.92
C ILE A 90 1.93 0.25 -10.09
N PRO A 91 0.75 0.35 -10.72
CA PRO A 91 -0.47 0.70 -10.00
C PRO A 91 -0.84 -0.33 -8.93
N ILE A 92 -1.11 0.11 -7.70
CA ILE A 92 -1.59 -0.74 -6.61
C ILE A 92 -2.87 -0.19 -6.00
N ALA A 93 -3.66 -1.05 -5.36
CA ALA A 93 -4.94 -0.63 -4.79
C ALA A 93 -4.74 0.29 -3.58
N VAL A 94 -5.58 1.31 -3.44
CA VAL A 94 -5.47 2.33 -2.39
C VAL A 94 -5.32 1.78 -0.96
N PRO A 95 -6.11 0.79 -0.50
CA PRO A 95 -5.91 0.23 0.85
C PRO A 95 -4.54 -0.45 1.03
N VAL A 96 -4.02 -1.05 -0.05
CA VAL A 96 -2.74 -1.74 -0.05
C VAL A 96 -1.60 -0.73 -0.04
N ASP A 97 -1.72 0.34 -0.82
CA ASP A 97 -0.79 1.48 -0.83
C ASP A 97 -0.70 2.16 0.54
N GLU A 98 -1.84 2.41 1.18
CA GLU A 98 -1.84 2.99 2.53
C GLU A 98 -1.06 2.14 3.54
N MET A 99 -1.09 0.81 3.39
CA MET A 99 -0.28 -0.09 4.21
C MET A 99 1.22 -0.03 3.84
N THR A 100 1.59 0.19 2.57
CA THR A 100 3.00 0.37 2.22
C THR A 100 3.57 1.64 2.87
N HIS A 101 2.77 2.71 3.02
CA HIS A 101 3.19 3.92 3.72
C HIS A 101 3.49 3.63 5.20
N ALA A 102 2.64 2.85 5.87
CA ALA A 102 2.86 2.41 7.26
C ALA A 102 4.16 1.59 7.41
N MET A 103 4.46 0.73 6.42
CA MET A 103 5.71 -0.03 6.37
C MET A 103 6.93 0.87 6.15
N LEU A 104 6.84 1.83 5.24
CA LEU A 104 7.92 2.76 4.89
C LEU A 104 8.25 3.71 6.04
N ALA A 105 7.29 4.01 6.90
CA ALA A 105 7.53 4.74 8.16
C ALA A 105 8.54 4.02 9.07
N GLN A 106 8.65 2.67 8.97
CA GLN A 106 9.64 1.86 9.68
C GLN A 106 11.00 1.82 8.97
N SER A 107 11.42 2.97 8.43
CA SER A 107 12.54 3.15 7.50
C SER A 107 13.83 2.46 7.92
N GLN A 108 14.20 2.51 9.20
CA GLN A 108 15.44 1.91 9.69
C GLN A 108 15.41 0.37 9.65
N LEU A 109 14.27 -0.23 10.01
CA LEU A 109 14.09 -1.69 9.97
C LEU A 109 14.05 -2.16 8.52
N LEU A 110 13.25 -1.48 7.70
CA LEU A 110 13.07 -1.80 6.29
C LEU A 110 14.39 -1.68 5.50
N ALA A 111 15.16 -0.61 5.71
CA ALA A 111 16.45 -0.41 5.06
C ALA A 111 17.47 -1.52 5.41
N ARG A 112 17.49 -1.98 6.67
CA ARG A 112 18.38 -3.05 7.10
C ARG A 112 17.99 -4.41 6.54
N ILE A 113 16.69 -4.70 6.47
CA ILE A 113 16.16 -5.92 5.84
C ILE A 113 16.47 -5.91 4.35
N ALA A 114 16.18 -4.80 3.66
CA ALA A 114 16.44 -4.59 2.24
C ALA A 114 17.93 -4.82 1.90
N ALA A 115 18.84 -4.19 2.66
CA ALA A 115 20.27 -4.33 2.48
C ALA A 115 20.77 -5.78 2.64
N ARG A 116 20.25 -6.53 3.63
CA ARG A 116 20.61 -7.95 3.82
C ARG A 116 19.99 -8.88 2.79
N SER A 117 18.81 -8.52 2.31
CA SER A 117 18.08 -9.27 1.28
C SER A 117 18.62 -9.01 -0.13
N GLY A 118 19.43 -7.96 -0.32
CA GLY A 118 19.89 -7.53 -1.64
C GLY A 118 18.75 -6.98 -2.50
N VAL A 119 17.71 -6.43 -1.88
CA VAL A 119 16.48 -5.95 -2.54
C VAL A 119 16.41 -4.43 -2.41
N SER A 120 16.03 -3.75 -3.50
CA SER A 120 15.65 -2.34 -3.46
C SER A 120 14.14 -2.22 -3.25
N ILE A 121 13.75 -1.52 -2.18
CA ILE A 121 12.35 -1.17 -1.95
C ILE A 121 12.09 0.18 -2.58
N ILE A 122 11.17 0.23 -3.55
CA ILE A 122 10.82 1.43 -4.29
C ILE A 122 9.39 1.83 -3.93
N HIS A 123 9.25 3.07 -3.49
CA HIS A 123 7.98 3.76 -3.33
C HIS A 123 8.23 5.28 -3.34
N GLN A 124 7.58 6.01 -4.23
CA GLN A 124 7.69 7.46 -4.38
C GLN A 124 6.31 8.08 -4.53
N THR A 125 5.91 8.88 -3.54
CA THR A 125 4.58 9.52 -3.50
C THR A 125 4.28 10.42 -4.70
N ASP A 126 5.28 11.05 -5.31
CA ASP A 126 5.10 11.89 -6.49
C ASP A 126 4.93 11.09 -7.79
N GLN A 127 5.24 9.80 -7.76
CA GLN A 127 5.13 8.85 -8.86
C GLN A 127 4.13 7.72 -8.56
N GLU A 128 3.48 7.73 -7.39
CA GLU A 128 2.62 6.64 -6.96
C GLU A 128 1.37 6.54 -7.84
N HIS A 129 1.10 5.33 -8.30
CA HIS A 129 -0.07 5.00 -9.10
C HIS A 129 -1.09 4.23 -8.25
N THR A 130 -2.23 4.86 -7.98
CA THR A 130 -3.35 4.27 -7.20
C THR A 130 -4.55 3.91 -8.09
N ASP A 131 -4.33 3.84 -9.39
CA ASP A 131 -5.30 3.51 -10.43
C ASP A 131 -5.29 2.02 -10.80
N TYR A 132 -5.09 1.15 -9.81
CA TYR A 132 -5.17 -0.30 -9.96
C TYR A 132 -6.49 -0.73 -10.63
N ARG A 133 -6.37 -1.74 -11.51
CA ARG A 133 -7.48 -2.37 -12.22
C ARG A 133 -7.28 -3.88 -12.28
N ALA A 134 -8.34 -4.64 -12.02
CA ALA A 134 -8.41 -6.04 -12.35
C ALA A 134 -8.19 -6.24 -13.86
N GLY A 135 -7.38 -7.25 -14.21
CA GLY A 135 -6.90 -7.49 -15.58
C GLY A 135 -5.81 -6.52 -16.07
N GLY A 136 -5.31 -5.64 -15.19
CA GLY A 136 -4.12 -4.83 -15.45
C GLY A 136 -2.82 -5.57 -15.11
N TYR A 137 -1.68 -4.94 -15.44
CA TYR A 137 -0.35 -5.54 -15.27
C TYR A 137 -0.08 -6.02 -13.84
N THR A 138 -0.32 -5.18 -12.82
CA THR A 138 -0.14 -5.57 -11.41
C THR A 138 -1.01 -6.75 -11.01
N HIS A 139 -2.27 -6.78 -11.46
CA HIS A 139 -3.20 -7.87 -11.19
C HIS A 139 -2.70 -9.19 -11.79
N ASP A 140 -2.19 -9.16 -13.02
CA ASP A 140 -1.68 -10.36 -13.70
C ASP A 140 -0.39 -10.88 -13.05
N CYS A 141 0.53 -9.99 -12.68
CA CYS A 141 1.72 -10.34 -11.90
C CYS A 141 1.36 -10.93 -10.54
N TYR A 142 0.42 -10.32 -9.82
CA TYR A 142 -0.06 -10.85 -8.55
C TYR A 142 -0.66 -12.24 -8.73
N ARG A 143 -1.53 -12.44 -9.73
CA ARG A 143 -2.17 -13.73 -10.01
C ARG A 143 -1.18 -14.83 -10.32
N ALA A 144 -0.20 -14.53 -11.16
CA ALA A 144 0.87 -15.48 -11.48
C ALA A 144 1.73 -15.80 -10.25
N ALA A 145 1.84 -14.88 -9.27
CA ALA A 145 2.59 -15.08 -8.05
C ALA A 145 1.84 -15.89 -6.99
N TRP A 146 0.60 -15.50 -6.66
CA TRP A 146 -0.13 -15.94 -5.46
C TRP A 146 -1.61 -16.29 -5.69
N GLY A 147 -2.12 -16.22 -6.92
CA GLY A 147 -3.54 -16.41 -7.23
C GLY A 147 -4.37 -15.13 -7.13
N GLU A 148 -5.69 -15.23 -6.96
CA GLU A 148 -6.56 -14.04 -6.99
C GLU A 148 -6.25 -13.07 -5.83
N PRO A 149 -6.06 -11.76 -6.08
CA PRO A 149 -5.97 -10.77 -5.02
C PRO A 149 -7.28 -10.72 -4.21
N PRO A 150 -7.23 -10.57 -2.88
CA PRO A 150 -8.43 -10.42 -2.07
C PRO A 150 -9.23 -9.18 -2.47
N ALA A 151 -10.40 -9.38 -3.11
CA ALA A 151 -11.25 -8.30 -3.62
C ALA A 151 -11.69 -7.27 -2.56
N ARG A 152 -11.61 -7.61 -1.28
CA ARG A 152 -11.85 -6.68 -0.16
C ARG A 152 -10.84 -5.53 -0.13
N TYR A 153 -9.58 -5.81 -0.45
CA TYR A 153 -8.45 -4.87 -0.31
C TYR A 153 -7.93 -4.39 -1.67
N TRP A 154 -8.03 -5.23 -2.70
CA TRP A 154 -7.63 -4.92 -4.07
C TRP A 154 -8.80 -4.35 -4.88
N LEU A 155 -9.21 -3.12 -4.53
CA LEU A 155 -10.33 -2.43 -5.14
C LEU A 155 -9.92 -1.73 -6.43
N ASP A 156 -10.73 -1.87 -7.48
CA ASP A 156 -10.58 -1.12 -8.73
C ASP A 156 -10.68 0.39 -8.50
N HIS A 157 -9.95 1.15 -9.31
CA HIS A 157 -9.89 2.60 -9.24
C HIS A 157 -11.26 3.28 -9.19
N GLU A 158 -12.18 2.91 -10.08
CA GLU A 158 -13.53 3.49 -10.15
C GLU A 158 -14.32 3.26 -8.86
N GLU A 159 -14.17 2.09 -8.24
CA GLU A 159 -14.84 1.76 -6.99
C GLU A 159 -14.26 2.57 -5.83
N VAL A 160 -12.93 2.77 -5.80
CA VAL A 160 -12.28 3.63 -4.82
C VAL A 160 -12.75 5.07 -4.96
N VAL A 161 -12.82 5.61 -6.18
CA VAL A 161 -13.34 6.97 -6.43
C VAL A 161 -14.76 7.10 -5.91
N ARG A 162 -15.66 6.17 -6.27
CA ARG A 162 -17.05 6.16 -5.79
C ARG A 162 -17.14 6.12 -4.26
N ARG A 163 -16.34 5.28 -3.58
CA ARG A 163 -16.33 5.19 -2.11
C ARG A 163 -15.77 6.46 -1.47
N ARG A 164 -14.73 7.07 -2.04
CA ARG A 164 -14.18 8.35 -1.57
C ARG A 164 -15.21 9.47 -1.65
N ASP A 165 -16.02 9.54 -2.70
CA ASP A 165 -17.09 10.54 -2.81
C ASP A 165 -18.15 10.39 -1.71
N VAL A 166 -18.55 9.14 -1.41
CA VAL A 166 -19.48 8.85 -0.30
C VAL A 166 -18.87 9.30 1.04
N LEU A 167 -17.63 8.91 1.30
CA LEU A 167 -16.92 9.28 2.53
C LEU A 167 -16.73 10.78 2.65
N ALA A 168 -16.38 11.48 1.57
CA ALA A 168 -16.23 12.93 1.54
C ALA A 168 -17.51 13.64 1.98
N GLY A 169 -18.67 13.20 1.49
CA GLY A 169 -19.97 13.73 1.94
C GLY A 169 -20.24 13.50 3.42
N LEU A 170 -19.92 12.29 3.93
CA LEU A 170 -20.08 11.95 5.35
C LEU A 170 -19.15 12.77 6.24
N TYR A 171 -17.87 12.89 5.88
CA TYR A 171 -16.90 13.70 6.62
C TYR A 171 -17.29 15.18 6.62
N GLN A 172 -17.74 15.70 5.48
CA GLN A 172 -18.22 17.08 5.41
C GLN A 172 -19.41 17.33 6.35
N SER A 173 -20.30 16.35 6.50
CA SER A 173 -21.47 16.47 7.39
C SER A 173 -21.11 16.62 8.88
N ILE A 174 -19.93 16.16 9.28
CA ILE A 174 -19.41 16.30 10.65
C ILE A 174 -18.38 17.44 10.80
N GLY A 175 -18.28 18.31 9.79
CA GLY A 175 -17.38 19.47 9.81
C GLY A 175 -15.93 19.18 9.41
N MET A 176 -15.65 17.99 8.85
CA MET A 176 -14.34 17.63 8.29
C MET A 176 -14.33 17.91 6.78
N GLY A 177 -13.60 18.95 6.36
CA GLY A 177 -13.47 19.37 4.96
C GLY A 177 -12.34 18.65 4.22
N ARG A 178 -12.37 18.69 2.88
CA ARG A 178 -11.34 18.13 1.98
C ARG A 178 -10.89 16.71 2.38
N SER A 179 -11.88 15.86 2.70
CA SER A 179 -11.66 14.48 3.18
C SER A 179 -10.70 14.42 4.37
N GLY A 180 -10.95 15.22 5.40
CA GLY A 180 -10.17 15.22 6.64
C GLY A 180 -8.91 16.10 6.63
N ARG A 181 -8.57 16.74 5.50
CA ARG A 181 -7.40 17.65 5.41
C ARG A 181 -7.59 18.98 6.14
N GLU A 182 -8.83 19.32 6.49
CA GLU A 182 -9.15 20.49 7.31
C GLU A 182 -10.45 20.24 8.09
N HIS A 183 -10.69 21.02 9.14
CA HIS A 183 -11.97 20.97 9.86
C HIS A 183 -12.44 22.36 10.29
N GLY A 184 -13.76 22.53 10.34
CA GLY A 184 -14.42 23.71 10.90
C GLY A 184 -14.72 23.59 12.40
N ILE A 185 -14.27 22.53 13.06
CA ILE A 185 -14.56 22.24 14.48
C ILE A 185 -13.81 23.22 15.40
N THR A 186 -14.52 23.76 16.39
CA THR A 186 -13.96 24.62 17.45
C THR A 186 -13.84 23.84 18.76
N PHE A 187 -12.69 23.92 19.43
CA PHE A 187 -12.48 23.32 20.75
C PHE A 187 -12.66 24.38 21.85
N ALA A 188 -13.49 24.08 22.86
CA ALA A 188 -13.58 24.92 24.06
C ALA A 188 -12.25 24.84 24.84
N PRO A 189 -11.84 25.91 25.54
CA PRO A 189 -10.67 25.86 26.41
C PRO A 189 -10.85 24.80 27.50
N ALA A 190 -9.76 24.15 27.89
CA ALA A 190 -9.77 23.22 29.02
C ALA A 190 -10.25 23.95 30.28
N ALA A 191 -11.15 23.32 31.04
CA ALA A 191 -11.53 23.84 32.35
C ALA A 191 -10.28 23.88 33.25
N ALA A 192 -10.07 25.02 33.92
CA ALA A 192 -8.95 25.25 34.82
C ALA A 192 -9.04 24.41 36.10
#